data_AF-A0A2N7WH99-F1
#
_entry.id   AF-A0A2N7WH99-F1
#
_cell.length_a   1.000
_cell.length_b   1.000
_cell.length_c   1.000
_cell.angle_alpha   90.00
_cell.angle_beta   90.00
_cell.angle_gamma   90.00
#
_symmetry.space_group_name_H-M   'P 1'
#
loop_
_entity.id
_entity.type
_entity.pdbx_description
1 polymer ?
#
loop_
_entity_poly.entity_id
_entity_poly.type
_entity_poly.pdbx_seq_one_letter_code
_entity_poly.pdbx_strand_id
1 'polypeptide(L)'
;NTTPAQMKMFLTRIGFGSKAVITGDQTQKDLPNGQKSGLDDAMKVLKNIDDIKICTLDSKDVVRHPLVQKIVNAYETHEKKLESKNKRAK
;
A
#
# COMPACT_ATOMS: atom_id res chain seq x y z
N ASN A 1 -2.88 3.05 6.95
CA ASN A 1 -3.58 3.26 8.25
C ASN A 1 -3.23 4.59 8.93
N THR A 2 -2.82 5.60 8.17
CA THR A 2 -2.35 6.89 8.71
C THR A 2 -3.11 8.00 8.02
N THR A 3 -3.44 9.06 8.74
CA THR A 3 -4.04 10.28 8.16
C THR A 3 -2.95 11.25 7.67
N PRO A 4 -3.26 12.23 6.79
CA PRO A 4 -2.30 13.25 6.38
C PRO A 4 -1.69 14.01 7.56
N ALA A 5 -2.50 14.32 8.58
CA ALA A 5 -2.05 15.02 9.78
C ALA A 5 -1.02 14.19 10.57
N GLN A 6 -1.29 12.90 10.77
CA GLN A 6 -0.36 11.98 11.45
C GLN A 6 0.93 11.78 10.64
N MET A 7 0.83 11.66 9.32
CA MET A 7 2.00 11.52 8.46
C MET A 7 2.88 12.77 8.51
N LYS A 8 2.27 13.97 8.40
CA LYS A 8 2.98 15.25 8.56
C LYS A 8 3.62 15.37 9.93
N MET A 9 2.92 14.95 10.98
CA MET A 9 3.43 14.92 12.35
C MET A 9 4.66 14.02 12.46
N PHE A 10 4.73 12.88 11.76
CA PHE A 10 5.92 12.03 11.77
C PHE A 10 7.08 12.65 10.97
N LEU A 11 6.85 13.06 9.71
CA LEU A 11 7.89 13.52 8.79
C LEU A 11 8.69 14.71 9.31
N THR A 12 8.05 15.59 10.06
CA THR A 12 8.67 16.81 10.61
C THR A 12 9.43 16.56 11.92
N ARG A 13 9.54 15.30 12.37
CA ARG A 13 10.28 14.89 13.57
C ARG A 13 11.62 14.24 13.23
N ILE A 14 11.93 14.12 11.94
CA ILE A 14 13.21 13.62 11.45
C ILE A 14 14.31 14.65 11.79
N GLY A 15 15.26 14.24 12.62
CA GLY A 15 16.34 15.09 13.12
C GLY A 15 17.62 15.01 12.27
N PHE A 16 18.60 15.83 12.62
CA PHE A 16 19.91 15.83 11.96
C PHE A 16 20.62 14.48 12.08
N GLY A 17 21.29 14.05 11.00
CA GLY A 17 22.03 12.79 10.95
C GLY A 17 21.14 11.53 10.98
N SER A 18 19.81 11.68 11.01
CA SER A 18 18.89 10.55 10.99
C SER A 18 18.48 10.17 9.57
N LYS A 19 18.00 8.93 9.41
CA LYS A 19 17.35 8.45 8.19
C LYS A 19 16.05 7.77 8.59
N ALA A 20 15.00 7.97 7.79
CA ALA A 20 13.71 7.31 8.00
C ALA A 20 13.32 6.55 6.73
N VAL A 21 12.70 5.39 6.92
CA VAL A 21 12.09 4.61 5.84
C VAL A 21 10.63 4.39 6.22
N ILE A 22 9.72 4.85 5.37
CA ILE A 22 8.28 4.65 5.53
C ILE A 22 7.87 3.59 4.53
N THR A 23 7.22 2.53 5.02
CA THR A 23 6.69 1.45 4.19
C THR A 23 5.17 1.41 4.32
N GLY A 24 4.50 0.95 3.27
CA GLY A 24 3.05 0.76 3.29
C GLY A 24 2.52 0.24 1.97
N ASP A 25 1.37 -0.41 2.04
CA ASP A 25 0.61 -0.88 0.88
C ASP A 25 -0.53 0.10 0.61
N GLN A 26 -0.56 0.68 -0.60
CA GLN A 26 -1.59 1.65 -0.99
C GLN A 26 -2.98 1.02 -1.07
N THR A 27 -3.08 -0.30 -1.24
CA THR A 27 -4.36 -1.02 -1.31
C THR A 27 -4.96 -1.28 0.08
N GLN A 28 -4.14 -1.23 1.14
CA GLN A 28 -4.55 -1.52 2.51
C GLN A 28 -4.79 -0.20 3.29
N LYS A 29 -6.01 0.31 3.18
CA LYS A 29 -6.45 1.54 3.86
C LYS A 29 -7.43 1.19 4.96
N ASP A 30 -6.91 0.90 6.15
CA ASP A 30 -7.73 0.73 7.36
C ASP A 30 -8.00 2.12 7.97
N LEU A 31 -8.79 2.91 7.25
CA LEU A 31 -9.25 4.23 7.69
C LEU A 31 -10.78 4.28 7.62
N PRO A 32 -11.44 5.04 8.52
CA PRO A 32 -12.84 5.38 8.40
C PRO A 32 -13.21 5.84 6.98
N ASN A 33 -14.42 5.47 6.54
CA ASN A 33 -14.92 5.79 5.20
C ASN A 33 -14.81 7.28 4.89
N GLY A 34 -14.29 7.59 3.71
CA GLY A 34 -14.11 8.97 3.23
C GLY A 34 -12.85 9.67 3.74
N GLN A 35 -12.09 9.07 4.65
CA GLN A 35 -10.85 9.67 5.13
C GLN A 35 -9.72 9.48 4.12
N LYS A 36 -8.95 10.55 3.87
CA LYS A 36 -7.78 10.50 2.99
C LYS A 36 -6.66 9.69 3.64
N SER A 37 -5.95 8.89 2.84
CA SER A 37 -4.74 8.19 3.25
C SER A 37 -3.56 9.17 3.33
N GLY A 38 -2.85 9.16 4.46
CA GLY A 38 -1.62 9.92 4.67
C GLY A 38 -0.45 9.42 3.81
N LEU A 39 -0.41 8.12 3.47
CA LEU A 39 0.61 7.58 2.57
C LEU A 39 0.41 8.13 1.15
N ASP A 40 -0.82 8.08 0.63
CA ASP A 40 -1.13 8.59 -0.71
C ASP A 40 -0.91 10.10 -0.79
N ASP A 41 -1.25 10.84 0.28
CA ASP A 41 -1.03 12.27 0.37
C ASP A 41 0.47 12.59 0.37
N ALA A 42 1.27 11.92 1.21
CA ALA A 42 2.71 12.11 1.28
C ALA A 42 3.40 11.77 -0.05
N MET A 43 3.02 10.68 -0.73
CA MET A 43 3.57 10.34 -2.05
C MET A 43 3.33 11.44 -3.08
N LYS A 44 2.20 12.16 -3.00
CA LYS A 44 1.89 13.28 -3.92
C LYS A 44 2.61 14.56 -3.54
N VAL A 45 2.65 14.89 -2.25
CA VAL A 45 3.20 16.15 -1.73
C VAL A 45 4.73 16.14 -1.78
N LEU A 46 5.36 15.01 -1.51
CA LEU A 46 6.82 14.89 -1.38
C LEU A 46 7.53 14.51 -2.68
N LYS A 47 6.79 14.29 -3.78
CA LYS A 47 7.33 13.75 -5.05
C LYS A 47 8.46 14.57 -5.70
N ASN A 48 8.56 15.85 -5.36
CA ASN A 48 9.51 16.80 -5.95
C ASN A 48 10.58 17.27 -4.94
N ILE A 49 10.76 16.56 -3.83
CA ILE A 49 11.79 16.89 -2.84
C ILE A 49 13.02 16.01 -3.13
N ASP A 50 14.13 16.65 -3.50
CA ASP A 50 15.33 15.95 -3.98
C ASP A 50 15.91 14.94 -2.97
N ASP A 51 15.81 15.23 -1.68
CA ASP A 51 16.31 14.36 -0.60
C ASP A 51 15.39 13.16 -0.29
N ILE A 52 14.23 13.05 -0.94
CA ILE A 52 13.24 11.99 -0.69
C ILE A 52 13.09 11.11 -1.92
N LYS A 53 13.38 9.80 -1.74
CA LYS A 53 13.12 8.80 -2.77
C LYS A 53 11.84 8.02 -2.49
N ILE A 54 10.94 7.98 -3.47
CA ILE A 54 9.78 7.09 -3.47
C ILE A 54 10.13 5.84 -4.27
N CYS A 55 10.07 4.68 -3.61
CA CYS A 55 10.28 3.37 -4.23
C CYS A 55 8.96 2.60 -4.24
N THR A 56 8.42 2.35 -5.43
CA THR A 56 7.22 1.51 -5.61
C THR A 56 7.66 0.10 -5.95
N LEU A 57 7.20 -0.87 -5.16
CA LEU A 57 7.40 -2.29 -5.42
C LEU A 57 6.11 -2.89 -5.98
N ASP A 58 6.24 -3.82 -6.92
CA ASP A 58 5.12 -4.56 -7.50
C ASP A 58 5.19 -6.06 -7.17
N SER A 59 4.25 -6.84 -7.70
CA SER A 59 4.18 -8.29 -7.42
C SER A 59 5.42 -9.06 -7.87
N LYS A 60 6.20 -8.55 -8.82
CA LYS A 60 7.45 -9.16 -9.32
C LYS A 60 8.59 -9.00 -8.32
N ASP A 61 8.53 -7.99 -7.46
CA ASP A 61 9.51 -7.76 -6.40
C ASP A 61 9.27 -8.65 -5.16
N VAL A 62 8.13 -9.34 -5.12
CA VAL A 62 7.75 -10.19 -3.99
C VAL A 62 8.24 -11.62 -4.19
N VAL A 63 9.28 -12.01 -3.46
CA VAL A 63 9.72 -13.41 -3.39
C VAL A 63 8.85 -14.16 -2.37
N ARG A 64 8.03 -15.10 -2.85
CA ARG A 64 7.20 -15.97 -2.01
C ARG A 64 7.72 -17.40 -2.04
N HIS A 65 7.56 -18.10 -0.92
CA HIS A 65 7.77 -19.54 -0.90
C HIS A 65 6.84 -20.23 -1.92
N PRO A 66 7.30 -21.26 -2.68
CA PRO A 66 6.49 -21.88 -3.73
C PRO A 66 5.11 -22.39 -3.26
N LEU A 67 5.03 -22.89 -2.01
CA LEU A 67 3.75 -23.28 -1.41
C LEU A 67 2.79 -22.09 -1.23
N VAL A 68 3.30 -20.95 -0.76
CA VAL A 68 2.49 -19.75 -0.55
C VAL A 68 1.94 -19.25 -1.88
N GLN A 69 2.74 -19.28 -2.96
CA GLN A 69 2.28 -18.92 -4.29
C GLN A 69 1.13 -19.83 -4.76
N LYS A 70 1.25 -21.15 -4.54
CA LYS A 70 0.17 -22.10 -4.86
C LYS A 70 -1.12 -21.80 -4.09
N ILE A 71 -1.00 -21.46 -2.79
CA ILE A 71 -2.14 -21.09 -1.95
C ILE A 71 -2.81 -19.82 -2.50
N VAL A 72 -2.04 -18.75 -2.75
CA VAL A 72 -2.59 -17.49 -3.28
C VAL A 72 -3.31 -17.72 -4.60
N ASN A 73 -2.68 -18.43 -5.54
CA ASN A 73 -3.28 -18.71 -6.85
C ASN A 73 -4.59 -19.52 -6.73
N ALA A 74 -4.68 -20.44 -5.77
CA ALA A 74 -5.89 -21.23 -5.52
C ALA A 74 -7.05 -20.34 -5.03
N TYR A 75 -6.78 -19.41 -4.10
CA TYR A 75 -7.77 -18.45 -3.62
C TYR A 75 -8.21 -17.48 -4.73
N GLU A 76 -7.27 -16.90 -5.48
CA GLU A 76 -7.61 -16.00 -6.60
C GLU A 76 -8.49 -16.68 -7.66
N THR A 77 -8.21 -17.96 -7.98
CA THR A 77 -9.01 -18.74 -8.93
C THR A 77 -10.42 -18.98 -8.39
N HIS A 78 -10.54 -19.25 -7.09
CA HIS A 78 -11.83 -19.45 -6.44
C HIS A 78 -12.68 -18.17 -6.42
N GLU A 79 -12.07 -17.04 -6.06
CA GLU A 79 -12.74 -15.73 -6.05
C GLU A 79 -13.21 -15.30 -7.44
N LYS A 80 -12.36 -15.42 -8.47
CA LYS A 80 -12.75 -15.12 -9.87
C LYS A 80 -13.94 -15.97 -10.32
N LYS A 81 -14.00 -17.23 -9.91
CA LYS A 81 -15.13 -18.12 -10.21
C LYS A 81 -16.41 -17.65 -9.52
N LEU A 82 -16.34 -17.22 -8.26
CA LEU A 82 -17.49 -16.66 -7.53
C LEU A 82 -18.01 -15.37 -8.19
N GLU A 83 -17.11 -14.45 -8.56
CA GLU A 83 -17.50 -13.21 -9.25
C GLU A 83 -18.19 -13.48 -10.59
N SER A 84 -17.68 -14.45 -11.37
CA SER A 84 -18.28 -14.83 -12.65
C SER A 84 -19.68 -15.44 -12.51
N LYS A 85 -19.94 -16.17 -11.43
CA LYS A 85 -21.28 -16.72 -11.12
C LYS A 85 -22.25 -15.61 -10.75
N ASN A 86 -21.83 -14.67 -9.90
CA ASN A 86 -22.67 -13.53 -9.50
C ASN A 86 -23.02 -12.60 -10.67
N LYS A 87 -22.12 -12.45 -11.65
CA LYS A 87 -22.41 -11.70 -12.89
C LYS A 87 -23.36 -12.41 -13.86
N ARG A 88 -23.48 -13.74 -13.80
CA ARG A 88 -24.44 -14.52 -14.62
C ARG A 88 -25.82 -14.65 -13.99
N ALA A 89 -25.91 -14.44 -12.67
CA ALA A 89 -27.15 -14.49 -11.91
C ALA A 89 -27.84 -13.11 -11.78
N LYS A 90 -27.19 -12.05 -12.26
CA LYS A 90 -27.75 -10.71 -12.48
C LYS A 90 -28.05 -10.53 -13.96
#